data_AF-A0A4Q5Y7I4-F1
#
_entry.id   AF-A0A4Q5Y7I4-F1
#
_cell.length_a   1.000
_cell.length_b   1.000
_cell.length_c   1.000
_cell.angle_alpha   90.00
_cell.angle_beta   90.00
_cell.angle_gamma   90.00
#
_symmetry.space_group_name_H-M   'P 1'
#
loop_
_entity.id
_entity.type
_entity.pdbx_description
1 polymer ?
#
loop_
_entity_poly.entity_id
_entity_poly.type
_entity_poly.pdbx_seq_one_letter_code
_entity_poly.pdbx_strand_id
1 'polypeptide(L)'
;MKILNVIVRLLLGAMYIFASVSYFFFMDPSKMPPMEGDLLKANEGFAAMGYLFPLIKSLELICGLALVTGFFVPLAAVVIFPVTLNIFLYHVFLTPSADQLVVPALMLLANLYLFYAKREHYTGVFAK
;
A
#
# COMPACT_ATOMS: atom_id res chain seq x y z
N MET A 1 12.20 21.23 2.54
CA MET A 1 11.86 20.08 1.67
C MET A 1 12.52 18.75 2.04
N LYS A 2 13.83 18.70 2.40
CA LYS A 2 14.51 17.42 2.71
C LYS A 2 13.88 16.65 3.88
N ILE A 3 13.55 17.34 4.98
CA ILE A 3 12.94 16.73 6.17
C ILE A 3 11.55 16.18 5.87
N LEU A 4 10.71 16.94 5.14
CA LEU A 4 9.37 16.49 4.74
C LEU A 4 9.43 15.21 3.89
N ASN A 5 10.35 15.14 2.92
CA ASN A 5 10.54 13.93 2.13
C ASN A 5 10.93 12.72 2.99
N VAL A 6 11.79 12.92 3.98
CA VAL A 6 12.19 11.85 4.91
C VAL A 6 10.98 11.41 5.75
N ILE A 7 10.22 12.35 6.31
CA ILE A 7 9.03 12.04 7.13
C ILE A 7 7.99 11.26 6.32
N VAL A 8 7.59 11.77 5.14
CA VAL A 8 6.57 11.12 4.31
C VAL A 8 7.02 9.73 3.89
N ARG A 9 8.29 9.58 3.50
CA ARG A 9 8.86 8.30 3.11
C ARG A 9 8.89 7.30 4.26
N LEU A 10 9.31 7.73 5.45
CA LEU A 10 9.38 6.88 6.64
C LEU A 10 7.99 6.47 7.10
N LEU A 11 7.02 7.40 7.16
CA LEU A 11 5.65 7.09 7.54
C LEU A 11 5.02 6.10 6.57
N LEU A 12 5.10 6.38 5.26
CA LEU A 12 4.54 5.50 4.24
C LEU A 12 5.17 4.10 4.28
N GLY A 13 6.50 4.04 4.36
CA GLY A 13 7.22 2.77 4.46
C GLY A 13 6.89 1.99 5.74
N ALA A 14 6.82 2.67 6.88
CA ALA A 14 6.46 2.06 8.16
C ALA A 14 5.03 1.48 8.15
N MET A 15 4.08 2.18 7.51
CA MET A 15 2.70 1.67 7.36
C MET A 15 2.66 0.38 6.55
N TYR A 16 3.40 0.29 5.44
CA TYR A 16 3.48 -0.95 4.66
C TYR A 16 4.14 -2.10 5.43
N ILE A 17 5.25 -1.82 6.12
CA ILE A 17 5.93 -2.84 6.93
C ILE A 17 5.00 -3.32 8.03
N PHE A 18 4.33 -2.41 8.74
CA PHE A 18 3.37 -2.75 9.79
C PHE A 18 2.25 -3.63 9.22
N ALA A 19 1.61 -3.21 8.14
CA ALA A 19 0.54 -3.98 7.50
C ALA A 19 0.96 -5.37 7.00
N SER A 20 2.24 -5.52 6.60
CA SER A 20 2.80 -6.79 6.14
C SER A 20 3.17 -7.72 7.29
N VAL A 21 3.87 -7.19 8.31
CA VAL A 21 4.26 -7.95 9.50
C VAL A 21 3.02 -8.38 10.28
N SER A 22 2.03 -7.50 10.42
CA SER A 22 0.73 -7.85 11.00
C SER A 22 0.06 -9.00 10.26
N TYR A 23 0.11 -9.02 8.93
CA TYR A 23 -0.45 -10.12 8.14
C TYR A 23 0.30 -11.45 8.37
N PHE A 24 1.63 -11.45 8.27
CA PHE A 24 2.40 -12.70 8.34
C PHE A 24 2.52 -13.30 9.75
N PHE A 25 2.53 -12.46 10.79
CA PHE A 25 2.82 -12.91 12.16
C PHE A 25 1.62 -12.84 13.11
N PHE A 26 0.62 -11.99 12.85
CA PHE A 26 -0.44 -11.68 13.81
C PHE A 26 -1.85 -11.87 13.25
N MET A 27 -2.00 -12.16 11.96
CA MET A 27 -3.30 -12.38 11.34
C MET A 27 -3.85 -13.74 11.76
N ASP A 28 -4.89 -13.72 12.57
CA ASP A 28 -5.66 -14.90 12.94
C ASP A 28 -6.98 -14.90 12.16
N PRO A 29 -7.14 -15.76 11.14
CA PRO A 29 -8.36 -15.83 10.35
C PRO A 29 -9.61 -16.10 11.19
N SER A 30 -9.45 -16.72 12.36
CA SER A 30 -10.57 -17.08 13.24
C SER A 30 -11.17 -15.89 14.02
N LYS A 31 -10.49 -14.73 14.01
CA LYS A 31 -10.90 -13.51 14.75
C LYS A 31 -11.39 -12.39 13.83
N MET A 32 -11.50 -12.64 12.52
CA MET A 32 -12.06 -11.64 11.62
C MET A 32 -13.55 -11.46 11.91
N PRO A 33 -14.02 -10.20 12.05
CA PRO A 33 -15.44 -9.94 12.18
C PRO A 33 -16.18 -10.50 10.95
N PRO A 34 -17.44 -10.95 11.11
CA PRO A 34 -18.22 -11.46 10.00
C PRO A 34 -18.32 -10.38 8.91
N MET A 35 -17.88 -10.74 7.70
CA MET A 35 -18.01 -9.90 6.51
C MET A 35 -19.32 -10.24 5.84
N GLU A 36 -20.10 -9.22 5.47
CA GLU A 36 -21.40 -9.39 4.82
C GLU A 36 -21.43 -8.75 3.43
N GLY A 37 -22.32 -9.24 2.55
CA GLY A 37 -22.59 -8.64 1.25
C GLY A 37 -21.42 -8.73 0.26
N ASP A 38 -21.19 -7.66 -0.49
CA ASP A 38 -20.17 -7.62 -1.55
C ASP A 38 -18.73 -7.68 -1.01
N LEU A 39 -18.52 -7.30 0.25
CA LEU A 39 -17.25 -7.43 0.95
C LEU A 39 -16.84 -8.89 1.13
N LEU A 40 -17.81 -9.76 1.44
CA LEU A 40 -17.57 -11.20 1.57
C LEU A 40 -17.19 -11.81 0.23
N LYS A 41 -17.96 -11.54 -0.83
CA LYS A 41 -17.69 -12.05 -2.18
C LYS A 41 -16.31 -11.65 -2.71
N ALA A 42 -15.90 -10.41 -2.46
CA ALA A 42 -14.57 -9.95 -2.86
C ALA A 42 -13.46 -10.67 -2.09
N ASN A 43 -13.60 -10.80 -0.76
CA ASN A 43 -12.62 -11.53 0.05
C ASN A 43 -12.54 -13.02 -0.29
N GLU A 44 -13.66 -13.67 -0.57
CA GLU A 44 -13.70 -15.04 -1.08
C GLU A 44 -12.99 -15.15 -2.43
N GLY A 45 -13.22 -14.22 -3.35
CA GLY A 45 -12.50 -14.15 -4.62
C GLY A 45 -10.99 -13.97 -4.44
N PHE A 46 -10.57 -13.12 -3.50
CA PHE A 46 -9.16 -12.96 -3.16
C PHE A 46 -8.55 -14.20 -2.49
N ALA A 47 -9.29 -14.86 -1.61
CA ALA A 47 -8.88 -16.10 -0.96
C ALA A 47 -8.77 -17.26 -1.96
N ALA A 48 -9.69 -17.34 -2.93
CA ALA A 48 -9.69 -18.37 -3.97
C ALA A 48 -8.42 -18.36 -4.84
N MET A 49 -7.81 -17.18 -5.04
CA MET A 49 -6.54 -17.08 -5.77
C MET A 49 -5.37 -17.69 -4.99
N GLY A 50 -5.42 -17.71 -3.65
CA GLY A 50 -4.38 -18.30 -2.79
C GLY A 50 -3.03 -17.57 -2.76
N TYR A 51 -2.58 -17.00 -3.88
CA TYR A 51 -1.29 -16.31 -3.99
C TYR A 51 -1.38 -14.78 -3.85
N LEU A 52 -2.57 -14.19 -4.02
CA LEU A 52 -2.72 -12.74 -4.13
C LEU A 52 -2.36 -12.01 -2.83
N PHE A 53 -2.90 -12.43 -1.70
CA PHE A 53 -2.59 -11.80 -0.41
C PHE A 53 -1.10 -11.95 -0.03
N PRO A 54 -0.47 -13.14 -0.13
CA PRO A 54 0.97 -13.29 0.05
C PRO A 54 1.79 -12.38 -0.87
N LEU A 55 1.40 -12.25 -2.14
CA LEU A 55 2.08 -11.39 -3.10
C LEU A 55 1.98 -9.91 -2.71
N ILE A 56 0.77 -9.43 -2.42
CA ILE A 56 0.53 -8.04 -1.99
C ILE A 56 1.36 -7.73 -0.75
N LYS A 57 1.30 -8.59 0.26
CA LYS A 57 2.00 -8.38 1.54
C LYS A 57 3.52 -8.50 1.42
N SER A 58 4.01 -9.33 0.51
CA SER A 58 5.45 -9.38 0.21
C SER A 58 5.92 -8.10 -0.48
N LEU A 59 5.16 -7.59 -1.44
CA LEU A 59 5.49 -6.33 -2.12
C LEU A 59 5.43 -5.13 -1.16
N GLU A 60 4.41 -5.07 -0.30
CA GLU A 60 4.31 -4.08 0.78
C GLU A 60 5.54 -4.13 1.69
N LEU A 61 5.99 -5.31 2.10
CA LEU A 61 7.16 -5.46 2.96
C LEU A 61 8.45 -5.00 2.27
N ILE A 62 8.71 -5.48 1.05
CA ILE A 62 9.93 -5.16 0.28
C ILE A 62 9.97 -3.65 -0.03
N CYS A 63 8.87 -3.10 -0.55
CA CYS A 63 8.80 -1.67 -0.87
C CYS A 63 8.81 -0.82 0.39
N GLY A 64 8.15 -1.25 1.47
CA GLY A 64 8.17 -0.57 2.75
C GLY A 64 9.58 -0.46 3.33
N LEU A 65 10.35 -1.56 3.30
CA LEU A 65 11.76 -1.57 3.71
C LEU A 65 12.63 -0.69 2.81
N ALA A 66 12.42 -0.74 1.49
CA ALA A 66 13.12 0.12 0.53
C ALA A 66 12.85 1.61 0.80
N LEU A 67 11.60 1.97 1.08
CA LEU A 67 11.22 3.33 1.47
C LEU A 67 11.87 3.74 2.79
N VAL A 68 11.82 2.91 3.84
CA VAL A 68 12.41 3.27 5.15
C VAL A 68 13.92 3.46 5.05
N THR A 69 14.63 2.49 4.48
CA THR A 69 16.10 2.53 4.28
C THR A 69 16.53 3.62 3.30
N GLY A 70 15.62 4.09 2.45
CA GLY A 70 15.92 5.06 1.41
C GLY A 70 16.61 4.44 0.19
N PHE A 71 16.59 3.13 0.08
CA PHE A 71 17.15 2.38 -1.04
C PHE A 71 16.11 2.29 -2.18
N PHE A 72 16.51 2.64 -3.40
CA PHE A 72 15.63 2.60 -4.59
C PHE A 72 14.24 3.27 -4.42
N VAL A 73 14.17 4.40 -3.68
CA VAL A 73 12.91 5.11 -3.39
C VAL A 73 12.02 5.34 -4.63
N PRO A 74 12.55 5.82 -5.78
CA PRO A 74 11.70 6.05 -6.96
C PRO A 74 11.10 4.75 -7.51
N LEU A 75 11.88 3.67 -7.54
CA LEU A 75 11.41 2.36 -7.99
C LEU A 75 10.38 1.78 -7.02
N ALA A 76 10.66 1.82 -5.72
CA ALA A 76 9.74 1.36 -4.69
C ALA A 76 8.39 2.07 -4.75
N ALA A 77 8.39 3.39 -4.99
CA ALA A 77 7.16 4.17 -5.16
C ALA A 77 6.34 3.70 -6.38
N VAL A 78 6.99 3.40 -7.50
CA VAL A 78 6.32 2.90 -8.73
C VAL A 78 5.77 1.49 -8.52
N VAL A 79 6.57 0.59 -7.95
CA VAL A 79 6.17 -0.82 -7.74
C VAL A 79 5.01 -0.93 -6.76
N ILE A 80 4.99 -0.12 -5.69
CA ILE A 80 3.93 -0.20 -4.68
C ILE A 80 2.65 0.54 -5.09
N PHE A 81 2.73 1.50 -6.03
CA PHE A 81 1.59 2.31 -6.44
C PHE A 81 0.33 1.53 -6.87
N PRO A 82 0.38 0.50 -7.75
CA PRO A 82 -0.82 -0.25 -8.10
C PRO A 82 -1.44 -0.96 -6.88
N VAL A 83 -0.63 -1.39 -5.92
CA VAL A 83 -1.08 -1.97 -4.66
C VAL A 83 -1.77 -0.90 -3.81
N THR A 84 -1.13 0.25 -3.60
CA THR A 84 -1.72 1.39 -2.87
C THR A 84 -3.05 1.83 -3.47
N LEU A 85 -3.11 1.91 -4.80
CA LEU A 85 -4.31 2.27 -5.53
C LEU A 85 -5.41 1.23 -5.32
N ASN A 86 -5.08 -0.06 -5.40
CA ASN A 86 -6.04 -1.13 -5.13
C ASN A 86 -6.59 -1.08 -3.70
N ILE A 87 -5.73 -0.84 -2.69
CA ILE A 87 -6.17 -0.64 -1.30
C ILE A 87 -7.14 0.54 -1.20
N PHE A 88 -6.84 1.67 -1.83
CA PHE A 88 -7.72 2.83 -1.83
C PHE A 88 -9.07 2.51 -2.49
N LEU A 89 -9.06 1.93 -3.69
CA LEU A 89 -10.28 1.57 -4.41
C LEU A 89 -11.12 0.53 -3.66
N TYR A 90 -10.47 -0.45 -3.02
CA TYR A 90 -11.15 -1.42 -2.17
C TYR A 90 -11.96 -0.73 -1.07
N HIS A 91 -11.38 0.27 -0.40
CA HIS A 91 -12.09 1.02 0.64
C HIS A 91 -13.16 1.96 0.07
N VAL A 92 -12.91 2.59 -1.09
CA VAL A 92 -13.91 3.44 -1.76
C VAL A 92 -15.17 2.66 -2.14
N PHE A 93 -15.01 1.44 -2.69
CA PHE A 93 -16.13 0.69 -3.25
C PHE A 93 -16.74 -0.33 -2.28
N LEU A 94 -15.94 -0.98 -1.44
CA LEU A 94 -16.40 -2.10 -0.60
C LEU A 94 -16.56 -1.74 0.87
N THR A 95 -15.84 -0.73 1.36
CA THR A 95 -15.98 -0.25 2.74
C THR A 95 -16.02 1.28 2.85
N PRO A 96 -17.03 1.96 2.27
CA PRO A 96 -17.09 3.42 2.11
C PRO A 96 -17.30 4.21 3.41
N SER A 97 -16.94 3.67 4.57
CA SER A 97 -16.97 4.38 5.85
C SER A 97 -15.85 5.42 5.89
N ALA A 98 -16.19 6.65 6.29
CA ALA A 98 -15.23 7.77 6.36
C ALA A 98 -13.97 7.39 7.15
N ASP A 99 -14.13 6.68 8.27
CA ASP A 99 -13.05 6.26 9.17
C ASP A 99 -12.06 5.31 8.50
N GLN A 100 -12.54 4.46 7.58
CA GLN A 100 -11.71 3.47 6.90
C GLN A 100 -11.04 4.02 5.64
N LEU A 101 -11.49 5.19 5.14
CA LEU A 101 -10.96 5.80 3.93
C LEU A 101 -9.75 6.72 4.19
N VAL A 102 -9.65 7.30 5.40
CA VAL A 102 -8.61 8.29 5.73
C VAL A 102 -7.20 7.73 5.51
N VAL A 103 -6.92 6.55 6.04
CA VAL A 103 -5.59 5.94 5.98
C VAL A 103 -5.18 5.57 4.54
N PRO A 104 -6.00 4.82 3.76
CA PRO A 104 -5.71 4.55 2.35
C PRO A 104 -5.52 5.81 1.51
N ALA A 105 -6.34 6.84 1.74
CA ALA A 105 -6.23 8.12 1.03
C ALA A 105 -4.89 8.82 1.33
N LEU A 106 -4.47 8.87 2.61
CA LEU A 106 -3.19 9.43 3.00
C LEU A 106 -2.01 8.65 2.41
N MET A 107 -2.10 7.33 2.35
CA MET A 107 -1.06 6.49 1.73
C MET A 107 -0.93 6.77 0.24
N LEU A 108 -2.05 6.92 -0.47
CA LEU A 108 -2.06 7.27 -1.89
C LEU A 108 -1.48 8.67 -2.12
N LEU A 109 -1.90 9.67 -1.33
CA LEU A 109 -1.37 11.02 -1.40
C LEU A 109 0.13 11.09 -1.09
N ALA A 110 0.60 10.33 -0.11
CA ALA A 110 2.02 10.21 0.22
C ALA A 110 2.82 9.61 -0.94
N ASN A 111 2.28 8.58 -1.61
CA ASN A 111 2.90 7.97 -2.78
C ASN A 111 2.98 8.97 -3.96
N LEU A 112 1.87 9.66 -4.27
CA LEU A 112 1.83 10.72 -5.29
C LEU A 112 2.80 11.87 -4.99
N TYR A 113 2.91 12.27 -3.71
CA TYR A 113 3.88 13.26 -3.28
C TYR A 113 5.31 12.79 -3.53
N LEU A 114 5.64 11.52 -3.28
CA LEU A 114 6.96 10.96 -3.59
C LEU A 114 7.24 10.98 -5.09
N PHE A 115 6.24 10.72 -5.95
CA PHE A 115 6.38 10.89 -7.39
C PHE A 115 6.71 12.32 -7.77
N TYR A 116 5.96 13.29 -7.23
CA TYR A 116 6.21 14.70 -7.49
C TYR A 116 7.60 15.14 -7.00
N ALA A 117 7.98 14.74 -5.79
CA ALA A 117 9.25 15.08 -5.16
C ALA A 117 10.48 14.45 -5.85
N LYS A 118 10.30 13.30 -6.53
CA LYS A 118 11.36 12.60 -7.27
C LYS A 118 11.18 12.65 -8.78
N ARG A 119 10.35 13.57 -9.30
CA ARG A 119 9.97 13.66 -10.72
C ARG A 119 11.14 13.64 -11.71
N GLU A 120 12.26 14.24 -11.34
CA GLU A 120 13.48 14.30 -12.16
C GLU A 120 14.03 12.90 -12.50
N HIS A 121 13.78 11.92 -11.64
CA HIS A 121 14.24 10.53 -11.82
C HIS A 121 13.34 9.73 -12.77
N TYR A 122 12.15 10.22 -13.13
CA TYR A 122 11.22 9.56 -14.06
C TYR A 122 11.33 10.08 -15.50
N THR A 123 12.22 11.03 -15.76
CA THR A 123 12.39 11.65 -17.09
C THR A 123 12.71 10.64 -18.19
N GLY A 124 13.44 9.57 -17.89
CA GLY A 124 13.72 8.48 -18.83
C GLY A 124 12.56 7.47 -19.03
N VAL A 125 11.53 7.50 -18.18
CA VAL A 125 10.34 6.64 -18.31
C VAL A 125 9.36 7.22 -19.33
N PHE A 126 9.25 8.55 -19.38
CA PHE A 126 8.48 9.27 -20.39
C PHE A 126 9.35 9.51 -21.63
N ALA A 127 9.88 8.43 -22.20
CA ALA A 127 10.51 8.49 -23.52
C ALA A 127 9.43 8.80 -24.57
N LYS A 128 9.73 9.74 -25.46
CA LYS A 128 8.92 10.07 -26.62
C LYS A 128 9.38 9.25 -27.82
#